data_AF-A0A822MSQ7-F1
#
_entry.id   AF-A0A822MSQ7-F1
#
_cell.length_a   1.000
_cell.length_b   1.000
_cell.length_c   1.000
_cell.angle_alpha   90.00
_cell.angle_beta   90.00
_cell.angle_gamma   90.00
#
_symmetry.space_group_name_H-M   'P 1'
#
loop_
_entity.id
_entity.type
_entity.pdbx_description
1 polymer ?
#
loop_
_entity_poly.entity_id
_entity_poly.type
_entity_poly.pdbx_seq_one_letter_code
_entity_poly.pdbx_strand_id
1 'polypeptide(L)'
;MKRTLLLVPLLSLSTGVLAKVTYEDALESARPYEEANAAVHNPPDTRGLTEGEYDPNANDGDSGHWKITSNSLVNAANAGGNSVLLSPGSENQACYKGTRGLILTTERECVRWNSGGWQCQEYGPATLSNNGYPSECQ
;
A
#
# COMPACT_ATOMS: atom_id res chain seq x y z
N MET A 1 62.35 34.90 -29.44
CA MET A 1 61.40 33.78 -29.33
C MET A 1 62.14 32.52 -28.85
N LYS A 2 61.49 31.68 -28.03
CA LYS A 2 61.90 30.34 -27.56
C LYS A 2 62.79 30.27 -26.30
N ARG A 3 62.16 30.41 -25.12
CA ARG A 3 62.66 29.88 -23.82
C ARG A 3 61.48 29.37 -22.98
N THR A 4 60.72 28.43 -23.53
CA THR A 4 59.59 27.78 -22.85
C THR A 4 59.59 26.31 -23.25
N LEU A 5 60.53 25.54 -22.72
CA LEU A 5 60.64 24.09 -22.98
C LEU A 5 61.28 23.33 -21.81
N LEU A 6 60.99 23.73 -20.56
CA LEU A 6 61.57 23.10 -19.36
C LEU A 6 60.55 22.90 -18.22
N LEU A 7 59.27 22.66 -18.53
CA LEU A 7 58.24 22.43 -17.49
C LEU A 7 57.38 21.16 -17.70
N VAL A 8 57.65 20.38 -18.74
CA VAL A 8 56.83 19.19 -19.07
C VAL A 8 57.25 17.88 -18.35
N PRO A 9 58.51 17.64 -17.91
CA PRO A 9 58.83 16.34 -17.31
C PRO A 9 58.41 16.23 -15.82
N LEU A 10 57.92 17.30 -15.19
CA LEU A 10 57.51 17.25 -13.78
C LEU A 10 56.10 16.69 -13.55
N LEU A 11 55.23 16.69 -14.57
CA LEU A 11 53.84 16.21 -14.47
C LEU A 11 53.66 14.71 -14.74
N SER A 12 54.74 13.98 -15.04
CA SER A 12 54.70 12.54 -15.35
C SER A 12 55.24 11.64 -14.23
N LEU A 13 55.67 12.20 -13.11
CA LEU A 13 55.96 11.46 -11.89
C LEU A 13 54.66 11.13 -11.15
N SER A 14 53.87 10.24 -11.75
CA SER A 14 52.86 9.49 -11.01
C SER A 14 53.60 8.53 -10.07
N THR A 15 53.87 8.99 -8.85
CA THR A 15 54.26 8.11 -7.76
C THR A 15 53.08 7.21 -7.46
N GLY A 16 52.98 6.08 -8.17
CA GLY A 16 52.11 4.98 -7.78
C GLY A 16 52.52 4.57 -6.37
N VAL A 17 51.76 5.01 -5.38
CA VAL A 17 51.94 4.59 -4.01
C VAL A 17 51.58 3.10 -4.00
N LEU A 18 52.61 2.24 -4.04
CA LEU A 18 52.49 0.84 -3.63
C LEU A 18 52.21 0.86 -2.12
N ALA A 19 50.98 1.18 -1.75
CA ALA A 19 50.52 0.98 -0.38
C ALA A 19 50.57 -0.52 -0.13
N LYS A 20 51.48 -0.93 0.76
CA LYS A 20 51.56 -2.31 1.22
C LYS A 20 50.24 -2.61 1.92
N VAL A 21 49.43 -3.48 1.32
CA VAL A 21 48.21 -4.00 1.94
C VAL A 21 48.58 -4.54 3.32
N THR A 22 48.05 -3.91 4.35
CA THR A 22 48.24 -4.38 5.71
C THR A 22 47.28 -5.53 5.99
N TYR A 23 47.55 -6.30 7.05
CA TYR A 23 46.65 -7.37 7.47
C TYR A 23 45.24 -6.84 7.81
N GLU A 24 45.16 -5.64 8.39
CA GLU A 24 43.91 -4.95 8.70
C GLU A 24 43.16 -4.55 7.42
N ASP A 25 43.85 -4.03 6.40
CA ASP A 25 43.22 -3.69 5.10
C ASP A 25 42.64 -4.93 4.41
N ALA A 26 43.33 -6.07 4.52
CA ALA A 26 42.86 -7.33 3.96
C ALA A 26 41.60 -7.82 4.69
N LEU A 27 41.57 -7.73 6.03
CA LEU A 27 40.40 -8.05 6.84
C LEU A 27 39.21 -7.13 6.52
N GLU A 28 39.45 -5.83 6.44
CA GLU A 28 38.39 -4.86 6.15
C GLU A 28 37.83 -5.04 4.73
N SER A 29 38.68 -5.40 3.75
CA SER A 29 38.25 -5.74 2.39
C SER A 29 37.43 -7.03 2.31
N ALA A 30 37.62 -7.96 3.25
CA ALA A 30 36.92 -9.25 3.31
C ALA A 30 35.59 -9.15 4.08
N ARG A 31 35.43 -8.15 4.95
CA ARG A 31 34.23 -7.96 5.78
C ARG A 31 32.90 -7.97 5.01
N PRO A 32 32.76 -7.31 3.84
CA PRO A 32 31.51 -7.34 3.08
C PRO A 32 31.14 -8.73 2.56
N TYR A 33 32.14 -9.57 2.27
CA TYR A 33 31.93 -10.95 1.84
C TYR A 33 31.52 -11.85 3.01
N GLU A 34 32.11 -11.65 4.19
CA GLU A 34 31.72 -12.36 5.41
C GLU A 34 30.32 -11.97 5.88
N GLU A 35 29.99 -10.67 5.89
CA GLU A 35 28.65 -10.16 6.22
C GLU A 35 27.59 -10.66 5.22
N ALA A 36 27.90 -10.69 3.92
CA ALA A 36 27.01 -11.22 2.90
C ALA A 36 26.79 -12.73 3.04
N ASN A 37 27.84 -13.51 3.33
CA ASN A 37 27.71 -14.95 3.55
C ASN A 37 26.96 -15.27 4.85
N ALA A 38 27.14 -14.46 5.91
CA ALA A 38 26.37 -14.59 7.14
C ALA A 38 24.87 -14.37 6.91
N ALA A 39 24.50 -13.46 6.01
CA ALA A 39 23.10 -13.22 5.66
C ALA A 39 22.44 -14.36 4.86
N VAL A 40 23.23 -15.09 4.04
CA VAL A 40 22.74 -16.19 3.19
C VAL A 40 22.65 -17.52 3.95
N HIS A 41 23.41 -17.68 5.04
CA HIS A 41 23.41 -18.90 5.85
C HIS A 41 22.41 -18.92 7.00
N ASN A 42 21.56 -17.88 7.14
CA ASN A 42 20.41 -17.98 8.00
C ASN A 42 19.37 -18.87 7.31
N PRO A 43 19.07 -20.07 7.84
CA PRO A 43 18.00 -20.87 7.28
C PRO A 43 16.70 -20.07 7.35
N PRO A 44 15.81 -20.16 6.35
CA PRO A 44 14.51 -19.53 6.42
C PRO A 44 13.80 -19.99 7.70
N ASP A 45 13.09 -19.07 8.35
CA ASP A 45 12.36 -19.39 9.55
C ASP A 45 11.45 -20.60 9.30
N THR A 46 11.60 -21.62 10.14
CA THR A 46 10.88 -22.89 10.00
C THR A 46 9.48 -22.85 10.62
N ARG A 47 9.14 -21.72 11.25
CA ARG A 47 7.87 -21.45 11.91
C ARG A 47 7.50 -19.98 11.74
N GLY A 48 6.20 -19.70 11.70
CA GLY A 48 5.69 -18.32 11.71
C GLY A 48 5.86 -17.66 13.07
N LEU A 49 5.21 -16.50 13.23
CA LEU A 49 5.16 -15.75 14.48
C LEU A 49 4.76 -16.67 15.64
N THR A 50 5.54 -16.62 16.72
CA THR A 50 5.26 -17.35 17.95
C THR A 50 4.21 -16.61 18.79
N GLU A 51 3.55 -17.29 19.73
CA GLU A 51 2.55 -16.67 20.62
C GLU A 51 3.10 -15.49 21.45
N GLY A 52 4.42 -15.42 21.67
CA GLY A 52 5.07 -14.27 22.32
C GLY A 52 5.35 -13.09 21.41
N GLU A 53 5.30 -13.30 20.09
CA GLU A 53 5.41 -12.27 19.05
C GLU A 53 4.04 -11.86 18.51
N TYR A 54 3.02 -12.68 18.75
CA TYR A 54 1.63 -12.36 18.51
C TYR A 54 1.07 -11.62 19.73
N ASP A 55 0.97 -10.31 19.64
CA ASP A 55 0.26 -9.51 20.64
C ASP A 55 -1.22 -9.41 20.23
N PRO A 56 -2.15 -10.16 20.85
CA PRO A 56 -3.58 -10.08 20.57
C PRO A 56 -4.19 -8.74 20.99
N ASN A 57 -3.44 -7.94 21.76
CA ASN A 57 -3.80 -6.59 22.17
C ASN A 57 -2.88 -5.54 21.52
N ALA A 58 -2.06 -5.92 20.52
CA ALA A 58 -1.39 -4.94 19.69
C ALA A 58 -2.50 -4.04 19.21
N ASN A 59 -2.46 -2.77 19.61
CA ASN A 59 -3.47 -1.83 19.22
C ASN A 59 -3.57 -1.90 17.71
N ASP A 60 -4.67 -2.49 17.27
CA ASP A 60 -5.31 -2.33 15.98
C ASP A 60 -5.79 -0.86 15.90
N GLY A 61 -4.92 0.09 16.27
CA GLY A 61 -5.20 1.50 16.43
C GLY A 61 -5.74 2.07 15.13
N ASP A 62 -5.37 1.44 14.02
CA ASP A 62 -5.77 1.75 12.67
C ASP A 62 -6.95 0.90 12.16
N SER A 63 -7.44 -0.10 12.88
CA SER A 63 -8.60 -0.91 12.47
C SER A 63 -9.89 -0.46 13.18
N GLY A 64 -11.01 -0.49 12.46
CA GLY A 64 -12.32 -0.03 12.91
C GLY A 64 -13.45 -0.72 12.15
N HIS A 65 -14.66 -0.18 12.24
CA HIS A 65 -15.83 -0.71 11.53
C HIS A 65 -16.54 0.39 10.73
N TRP A 66 -17.08 0.01 9.57
CA TRP A 66 -17.80 0.95 8.73
C TRP A 66 -19.07 1.44 9.41
N LYS A 67 -19.21 2.76 9.49
CA LYS A 67 -20.38 3.46 10.02
C LYS A 67 -20.94 4.39 8.95
N ILE A 68 -22.26 4.34 8.75
CA ILE A 68 -22.95 5.33 7.92
C ILE A 68 -22.90 6.69 8.62
N THR A 69 -22.35 7.69 7.93
CA THR A 69 -22.22 9.05 8.47
C THR A 69 -23.37 9.96 8.05
N SER A 70 -24.07 9.61 6.98
CA SER A 70 -25.23 10.34 6.47
C SER A 70 -26.27 9.42 5.84
N ASN A 71 -27.54 9.67 6.14
CA ASN A 71 -28.67 8.95 5.54
C ASN A 71 -29.10 9.53 4.17
N SER A 72 -28.41 10.57 3.68
CA SER A 72 -28.65 11.12 2.36
C SER A 72 -27.85 10.33 1.31
N LEU A 73 -28.54 9.84 0.29
CA LEU A 73 -27.90 9.14 -0.81
C LEU A 73 -27.06 10.08 -1.66
N VAL A 74 -25.86 9.63 -2.00
CA VAL A 74 -24.95 10.31 -2.91
C VAL A 74 -24.69 9.42 -4.11
N ASN A 75 -24.67 10.02 -5.30
CA ASN A 75 -24.34 9.32 -6.52
C ASN A 75 -22.84 8.98 -6.55
N ALA A 76 -22.51 7.73 -6.84
CA ALA A 76 -21.14 7.21 -6.89
C ALA A 76 -20.24 7.98 -7.87
N ALA A 77 -20.79 8.49 -8.97
CA ALA A 77 -20.03 9.32 -9.93
C ALA A 77 -19.64 10.69 -9.35
N ASN A 78 -20.28 11.14 -8.27
CA ASN A 78 -20.03 12.41 -7.59
C ASN A 78 -19.82 12.20 -6.08
N ALA A 79 -19.20 11.08 -5.69
CA ALA A 79 -19.03 10.70 -4.30
C ALA A 79 -18.09 11.60 -3.48
N GLY A 80 -17.41 12.56 -4.14
CA GLY A 80 -16.55 13.54 -3.50
C GLY A 80 -15.37 12.90 -2.78
N GLY A 81 -15.25 13.15 -1.48
CA GLY A 81 -14.17 12.65 -0.63
C GLY A 81 -14.28 11.19 -0.18
N ASN A 82 -15.25 10.42 -0.70
CA ASN A 82 -15.36 8.98 -0.43
C ASN A 82 -14.50 8.22 -1.44
N SER A 83 -13.46 7.54 -0.97
CA SER A 83 -12.44 6.91 -1.81
C SER A 83 -12.73 5.47 -2.20
N VAL A 84 -13.70 4.83 -1.52
CA VAL A 84 -13.99 3.40 -1.69
C VAL A 84 -15.48 3.17 -1.92
N LEU A 85 -15.82 2.34 -2.92
CA LEU A 85 -17.18 1.82 -3.10
C LEU A 85 -17.32 0.50 -2.36
N LEU A 86 -18.31 0.42 -1.48
CA LEU A 86 -18.54 -0.71 -0.60
C LEU A 86 -19.83 -1.42 -1.00
N SER A 87 -19.87 -2.74 -0.88
CA SER A 87 -21.06 -3.52 -1.19
C SER A 87 -22.19 -3.22 -0.19
N PRO A 88 -23.46 -3.41 -0.60
CA PRO A 88 -24.59 -3.40 0.31
C PRO A 88 -24.34 -4.37 1.47
N GLY A 89 -24.50 -3.91 2.70
CA GLY A 89 -24.24 -4.72 3.91
C GLY A 89 -22.80 -4.64 4.44
N SER A 90 -21.95 -3.78 3.89
CA SER A 90 -20.62 -3.51 4.44
C SER A 90 -20.64 -2.75 5.78
N GLU A 91 -21.81 -2.31 6.25
CA GLU A 91 -21.96 -1.68 7.56
C GLU A 91 -21.51 -2.64 8.66
N ASN A 92 -20.76 -2.11 9.64
CA ASN A 92 -20.13 -2.87 10.72
C ASN A 92 -19.13 -3.95 10.26
N GLN A 93 -18.66 -3.93 9.01
CA GLN A 93 -17.52 -4.75 8.58
C GLN A 93 -16.21 -4.06 8.96
N ALA A 94 -15.17 -4.86 9.21
CA ALA A 94 -13.85 -4.37 9.58
C ALA A 94 -13.21 -3.55 8.46
N CYS A 95 -12.49 -2.49 8.83
CA CYS A 95 -11.88 -1.53 7.91
C CYS A 95 -10.74 -0.76 8.58
N TYR A 96 -10.05 0.11 7.81
CA TYR A 96 -9.03 1.01 8.33
C TYR A 96 -9.63 2.35 8.76
N LYS A 97 -9.47 2.73 10.03
CA LYS A 97 -10.02 3.95 10.64
C LYS A 97 -9.67 5.20 9.83
N GLY A 98 -10.62 6.12 9.76
CA GLY A 98 -10.51 7.37 9.00
C GLY A 98 -10.67 7.20 7.48
N THR A 99 -10.77 5.96 6.97
CA THR A 99 -11.15 5.73 5.58
C THR A 99 -12.59 6.15 5.35
N ARG A 100 -12.84 6.90 4.29
CA ARG A 100 -14.17 7.31 3.87
C ARG A 100 -14.61 6.49 2.66
N GLY A 101 -15.83 5.99 2.71
CA GLY A 101 -16.39 5.10 1.70
C GLY A 101 -17.83 5.41 1.40
N LEU A 102 -18.36 4.75 0.38
CA LEU A 102 -19.74 4.84 -0.03
C LEU A 102 -20.35 3.43 -0.03
N ILE A 103 -21.24 3.14 0.92
CA ILE A 103 -21.98 1.86 0.96
C ILE A 103 -23.10 1.94 -0.07
N LEU A 104 -22.94 1.22 -1.18
CA LEU A 104 -23.90 1.21 -2.27
C LEU A 104 -25.22 0.61 -1.84
N THR A 105 -26.31 1.16 -2.37
CA THR A 105 -27.64 0.56 -2.23
C THR A 105 -27.92 -0.43 -3.36
N THR A 106 -29.06 -1.09 -3.26
CA THR A 106 -29.58 -1.91 -4.36
C THR A 106 -30.78 -1.23 -5.00
N GLU A 107 -30.95 -1.44 -6.29
CA GLU A 107 -32.12 -1.05 -7.04
C GLU A 107 -32.72 -2.26 -7.75
N ARG A 108 -34.00 -2.14 -8.11
CA ARG A 108 -34.72 -3.19 -8.86
C ARG A 108 -35.39 -2.55 -10.04
N GLU A 109 -35.10 -3.05 -11.23
CA GLU A 109 -35.76 -2.60 -12.45
C GLU A 109 -37.16 -3.21 -12.53
N CYS A 110 -38.13 -2.41 -13.01
CA CYS A 110 -39.45 -2.91 -13.32
C CYS A 110 -39.42 -3.66 -14.66
N VAL A 111 -39.67 -4.97 -14.63
CA VAL A 111 -39.68 -5.81 -15.84
C VAL A 111 -41.06 -5.92 -16.46
N ARG A 112 -42.12 -5.62 -15.70
CA ARG A 112 -43.51 -5.65 -16.20
C ARG A 112 -44.35 -4.52 -15.61
N TRP A 113 -44.86 -3.67 -16.49
CA TRP A 113 -45.78 -2.59 -16.16
C TRP A 113 -47.24 -3.04 -16.31
N ASN A 114 -48.14 -2.48 -15.51
CA ASN A 114 -49.57 -2.66 -15.76
C ASN A 114 -49.97 -1.98 -17.09
N SER A 115 -51.10 -2.39 -17.66
CA SER A 115 -51.58 -1.89 -18.97
C SER A 115 -51.84 -0.37 -19.01
N GLY A 116 -51.72 0.33 -17.88
CA GLY A 116 -51.78 1.78 -17.74
C GLY A 116 -50.43 2.48 -17.50
N GLY A 117 -49.32 1.74 -17.35
CA GLY A 117 -47.95 2.30 -17.29
C GLY A 117 -47.51 2.96 -15.98
N TRP A 118 -48.38 3.10 -14.98
CA TRP A 118 -48.06 3.84 -13.74
C TRP A 118 -47.68 2.94 -12.56
N GLN A 119 -47.95 1.65 -12.63
CA GLN A 119 -47.64 0.72 -11.54
C GLN A 119 -46.84 -0.47 -12.05
N CYS A 120 -45.71 -0.74 -11.38
CA CYS A 120 -44.92 -1.93 -11.63
C CYS A 120 -45.63 -3.17 -11.04
N GLN A 121 -45.81 -4.19 -11.85
CA GLN A 121 -46.40 -5.47 -11.44
C GLN A 121 -45.33 -6.49 -11.05
N GLU A 122 -44.16 -6.42 -11.68
CA GLU A 122 -43.08 -7.38 -11.46
C GLU A 122 -41.71 -6.68 -11.52
N TYR A 123 -40.90 -6.94 -10.51
CA TYR A 123 -39.54 -6.40 -10.39
C TYR A 123 -38.52 -7.50 -10.68
N GLY A 124 -37.49 -7.15 -11.46
CA GLY A 124 -36.35 -8.00 -11.69
C GLY A 124 -35.50 -8.27 -10.43
N PRO A 125 -34.38 -9.00 -10.58
CA PRO A 125 -33.44 -9.20 -9.49
C PRO A 125 -32.86 -7.86 -9.00
N ALA A 126 -32.42 -7.83 -7.74
CA ALA A 126 -31.75 -6.65 -7.19
C ALA A 126 -30.35 -6.49 -7.80
N THR A 127 -30.05 -5.30 -8.29
CA THR A 127 -28.76 -4.90 -8.83
C THR A 127 -28.15 -3.81 -7.95
N LEU A 128 -26.84 -3.59 -8.07
CA LEU A 128 -26.18 -2.47 -7.41
C LEU A 128 -26.70 -1.15 -7.99
N SER A 129 -27.10 -0.23 -7.12
CA SER A 129 -27.44 1.13 -7.53
C SER A 129 -26.18 1.96 -7.68
N ASN A 130 -26.27 3.00 -8.52
CA ASN A 130 -25.24 4.04 -8.60
C ASN A 130 -25.27 5.01 -7.41
N ASN A 131 -26.15 4.79 -6.44
CA ASN A 131 -26.25 5.63 -5.24
C ASN A 131 -25.83 4.84 -4.00
N GLY A 132 -25.29 5.54 -3.01
CA GLY A 132 -24.92 4.94 -1.74
C GLY A 132 -24.91 5.92 -0.59
N TYR A 133 -24.72 5.38 0.62
CA TYR A 133 -24.62 6.14 1.85
C TYR A 133 -23.17 6.50 2.13
N PRO A 134 -22.85 7.78 2.36
CA PRO A 134 -21.55 8.18 2.88
C PRO A 134 -21.26 7.45 4.19
N SER A 135 -20.05 6.93 4.30
CA SER A 135 -19.62 6.10 5.42
C SER A 135 -18.17 6.38 5.78
N GLU A 136 -17.82 6.14 7.02
CA GLU A 136 -16.47 6.29 7.54
C GLU A 136 -16.15 5.11 8.44
N CYS A 137 -14.90 4.68 8.39
CA CYS A 137 -14.40 3.66 9.28
C CYS A 137 -14.07 4.27 10.65
N GLN A 138 -14.72 3.79 11.71
CA GLN A 138 -14.60 4.29 13.09
C GLN A 138 -14.10 3.20 14.04
#